data_AF-A0A3S8VKM5-F1
#
_entry.id   AF-A0A3S8VKM5-F1
#
_cell.length_a   1.000
_cell.length_b   1.000
_cell.length_c   1.000
_cell.angle_alpha   90.00
_cell.angle_beta   90.00
_cell.angle_gamma   90.00
#
_symmetry.space_group_name_H-M   'P 1'
#
loop_
_entity.id
_entity.type
_entity.pdbx_description
1 polymer ?
#
loop_
_entity_poly.entity_id
_entity_poly.type
_entity_poly.pdbx_seq_one_letter_code
_entity_poly.pdbx_strand_id
1 'polypeptide(L)' 'MNAPEPTDPQAEAARGRLPLWLDPQDLSWLARHCCCGDGATDEDRDRCGRLRFRASAALHKHESSG' A
#
# COMPACT_ATOMS: atom_id res chain seq x y z
N MET A 1 -3.89 13.87 -18.37
CA MET A 1 -4.30 12.88 -17.35
C MET A 1 -5.07 13.65 -16.30
N ASN A 2 -6.27 13.21 -15.91
CA ASN A 2 -7.01 13.87 -14.83
C ASN A 2 -6.29 13.58 -13.50
N ALA A 3 -6.32 14.55 -12.58
CA ALA A 3 -5.82 14.33 -11.23
C ALA A 3 -6.61 13.15 -10.61
N PRO A 4 -5.94 12.24 -9.88
CA PRO A 4 -6.64 11.17 -9.18
C PRO A 4 -7.64 11.77 -8.19
N GLU A 5 -8.86 11.25 -8.18
CA GLU A 5 -9.85 11.66 -7.19
C GLU A 5 -9.36 11.31 -5.78
N PRO A 6 -9.52 12.21 -4.79
CA PRO A 6 -9.21 11.90 -3.41
C PRO A 6 -9.96 10.66 -2.94
N THR A 7 -9.31 9.82 -2.15
CA THR A 7 -9.97 8.65 -1.54
C THR A 7 -11.08 9.12 -0.60
N ASP A 8 -12.33 8.78 -0.91
CA ASP A 8 -13.48 9.03 -0.04
C ASP A 8 -13.50 8.02 1.12
N PRO A 9 -13.31 8.47 2.38
CA PRO A 9 -13.28 7.57 3.52
C PRO A 9 -14.61 6.85 3.76
N GLN A 10 -15.74 7.49 3.47
CA GLN A 10 -17.07 6.92 3.72
C GLN A 10 -17.40 5.84 2.68
N ALA A 11 -17.08 6.10 1.40
CA ALA A 11 -17.27 5.11 0.34
C ALA A 11 -16.42 3.86 0.55
N GLU A 12 -15.16 4.00 1.00
CA GLU A 12 -14.31 2.85 1.29
C GLU A 12 -14.79 2.07 2.53
N ALA A 13 -15.22 2.78 3.58
CA ALA A 13 -15.80 2.14 4.77
C ALA A 13 -17.06 1.32 4.44
N ALA A 14 -17.95 1.84 3.58
CA ALA A 14 -19.13 1.13 3.10
C ALA A 14 -18.78 -0.17 2.34
N ARG A 15 -17.56 -0.27 1.81
CA ARG A 15 -17.03 -1.46 1.11
C ARG A 15 -16.23 -2.38 2.03
N GLY A 16 -16.24 -2.14 3.34
CA GLY A 16 -15.49 -2.91 4.33
C GLY A 16 -13.98 -2.66 4.28
N ARG A 17 -13.55 -1.51 3.75
CA ARG A 17 -12.15 -1.13 3.64
C ARG A 17 -11.83 0.02 4.59
N LEU A 18 -10.59 0.02 5.07
CA LEU A 18 -10.07 1.12 5.89
C LEU A 18 -9.10 1.94 5.03
N PRO A 19 -9.38 3.23 4.78
CA PRO A 19 -8.42 4.09 4.11
C PRO A 19 -7.26 4.40 5.07
N LEU A 20 -6.04 4.33 4.55
CA LEU A 20 -4.80 4.62 5.27
C LEU A 20 -3.97 5.57 4.42
N TRP A 21 -3.66 6.75 4.96
CA TRP A 21 -2.77 7.71 4.32
C TRP A 21 -1.38 7.56 4.91
N LEU A 22 -0.40 7.35 4.03
CA LEU A 22 1.01 7.26 4.35
C LEU A 22 1.74 8.27 3.49
N ASP A 23 2.80 8.86 4.04
CA ASP A 23 3.68 9.69 3.23
C ASP A 23 4.56 8.84 2.31
N PRO A 24 5.23 9.45 1.30
CA PRO A 24 6.10 8.70 0.39
C PRO A 24 7.27 7.99 1.08
N GLN A 25 7.75 8.49 2.22
CA GLN A 25 8.87 7.90 2.95
C GLN A 25 8.45 6.58 3.63
N ASP A 26 7.28 6.59 4.29
CA ASP A 26 6.66 5.42 4.90
C ASP A 26 6.33 4.36 3.85
N LEU A 27 5.79 4.77 2.70
CA LEU A 27 5.54 3.86 1.57
C LEU A 27 6.84 3.25 1.04
N SER A 28 7.91 4.03 0.94
CA SER A 28 9.23 3.55 0.50
C SER A 28 9.80 2.51 1.46
N TRP A 29 9.67 2.76 2.76
CA TRP A 29 10.07 1.80 3.79
C TRP A 29 9.26 0.51 3.69
N LEU A 30 7.92 0.61 3.61
CA LEU A 30 7.03 -0.54 3.54
C LEU A 30 7.24 -1.37 2.27
N ALA A 31 7.49 -0.75 1.12
CA ALA A 31 7.76 -1.48 -0.13
C ALA A 31 9.02 -2.35 -0.05
N ARG A 32 10.05 -1.86 0.63
CA ARG A 32 11.38 -2.49 0.71
C ARG A 32 11.51 -3.45 1.88
N HIS A 33 10.84 -3.18 3.00
CA HIS A 33 10.97 -3.96 4.21
C HIS A 33 10.03 -5.18 4.22
N CYS A 34 10.56 -6.34 4.64
CA CYS A 34 9.79 -7.55 4.87
C CYS A 34 9.72 -7.81 6.37
N CYS A 35 8.52 -7.91 6.93
CA CYS A 35 8.35 -8.22 8.35
C CYS A 35 8.35 -9.73 8.64
N CYS A 36 8.41 -10.57 7.59
CA CYS A 36 8.42 -12.03 7.75
C CYS A 36 9.78 -12.50 8.30
N GLY A 37 9.78 -13.03 9.52
CA GLY A 37 10.92 -13.77 10.07
C GLY A 37 11.04 -15.19 9.50
N ASP A 38 12.08 -15.92 9.89
CA ASP A 38 12.40 -17.25 9.34
C ASP A 38 11.26 -18.28 9.52
N GLY A 39 10.48 -18.14 10.58
CA GLY A 39 9.32 -19.00 10.87
C GLY A 39 7.99 -18.54 10.25
N ALA A 40 7.98 -17.49 9.42
CA ALA A 40 6.75 -17.02 8.79
C ALA A 40 6.12 -18.11 7.92
N THR A 41 4.80 -18.24 8.00
CA THR A 41 4.06 -19.15 7.12
C THR A 41 4.04 -18.61 5.69
N ASP A 42 3.71 -19.46 4.72
CA ASP A 42 3.54 -18.99 3.34
C ASP A 42 2.38 -18.00 3.22
N GLU A 43 1.33 -18.14 4.04
CA GLU A 43 0.23 -17.17 4.09
C GLU A 43 0.71 -15.79 4.57
N ASP A 44 1.60 -15.74 5.58
CA ASP A 44 2.19 -14.50 6.06
C ASP A 44 3.09 -13.86 5.01
N ARG A 45 3.88 -14.67 4.30
CA ARG A 45 4.73 -14.21 3.20
C ARG A 45 3.89 -13.63 2.06
N ASP A 46 2.81 -14.30 1.68
CA ASP A 46 1.88 -13.83 0.66
C ASP A 46 1.19 -12.53 1.09
N ARG A 47 0.77 -12.44 2.34
CA ARG A 47 0.16 -11.24 2.91
C ARG A 47 1.14 -10.06 2.89
N CYS A 48 2.38 -10.28 3.32
CA CYS A 48 3.44 -9.29 3.27
C CYS A 48 3.74 -8.86 1.81
N GLY A 49 3.83 -9.82 0.89
CA GLY A 49 4.03 -9.57 -0.54
C GLY A 49 2.97 -8.64 -1.13
N ARG A 50 1.68 -8.88 -0.83
CA ARG A 50 0.57 -8.01 -1.28
C ARG A 50 0.69 -6.59 -0.74
N LEU A 51 1.09 -6.40 0.52
CA LEU A 51 1.28 -5.07 1.11
C LEU A 51 2.44 -4.33 0.45
N ARG A 52 3.58 -5.00 0.28
CA ARG A 52 4.76 -4.45 -0.38
C ARG A 52 4.49 -4.05 -1.82
N PHE A 53 3.78 -4.90 -2.57
CA PHE A 53 3.38 -4.60 -3.94
C PHE A 53 2.50 -3.35 -4.01
N ARG A 54 1.50 -3.23 -3.13
CA ARG A 54 0.62 -2.06 -3.09
C ARG A 54 1.40 -0.77 -2.76
N ALA A 55 2.36 -0.84 -1.84
CA ALA A 55 3.24 0.28 -1.52
C ALA A 55 4.08 0.71 -2.74
N SER A 56 4.73 -0.24 -3.43
CA SER A 56 5.48 0.03 -4.67
C SER A 56 4.60 0.65 -5.75
N ALA A 57 3.37 0.14 -5.93
CA ALA A 57 2.44 0.66 -6.91
C ALA A 57 1.98 2.10 -6.57
N ALA A 58 1.79 2.41 -5.28
CA ALA A 58 1.47 3.77 -4.84
C ALA A 58 2.62 4.75 -5.14
N LEU A 59 3.88 4.35 -4.87
CA LEU A 59 5.06 5.15 -5.19
C LEU A 59 5.20 5.38 -6.70
N HIS A 60 5.02 4.34 -7.51
CA HIS A 60 5.09 4.47 -8.97
C HIS A 60 4.07 5.48 -9.50
N LYS A 61 2.84 5.47 -8.97
CA LYS A 61 1.79 6.43 -9.33
C LYS A 61 2.10 7.85 -8.86
N HIS A 62 2.75 8.00 -7.70
CA HIS A 62 3.19 9.29 -7.19
C HIS A 62 4.25 9.92 -8.12
N GLU A 63 5.25 9.14 -8.55
CA GLU A 63 6.28 9.58 -9.49
C GLU A 63 5.73 9.88 -10.89
N SER A 64 4.72 9.12 -11.35
CA SER A 64 4.10 9.34 -12.68
C SER A 64 3.10 10.51 -12.72
N SER A 65 2.77 11.10 -11.57
CA SER A 65 1.85 12.24 -11.44
C SER A 65 2.56 13.58 -11.24
N GLY A 66 3.90 13.55 -11.16
CA GLY A 66 4.78 14.71 -11.00
C GLY A 66 5.33 15.25 -12.31
#